data_AF-A0A1B9Y3X3-F1
#
_entry.id   AF-A0A1B9Y3X3-F1
#
_cell.length_a   1.000
_cell.length_b   1.000
_cell.length_c   1.000
_cell.angle_alpha   90.00
_cell.angle_beta   90.00
_cell.angle_gamma   90.00
#
_symmetry.space_group_name_H-M   'P 1'
#
loop_
_entity.id
_entity.type
_entity.pdbx_description
1 polymer ?
#
loop_
_entity_poly.entity_id
_entity_poly.type
_entity_poly.pdbx_seq_one_letter_code
_entity_poly.pdbx_strand_id
1 'polypeptide(L)' 'MWSDNNYSSVLKMYLSKYNSLKLQINNNGLIASVEKQKNGQWFSDRNLPNILNKLSTNFNLEKNVTIILQQ' A
#
# COMPACT_ATOMS: atom_id res chain seq x y z
N MET A 1 -20.41 0.77 12.35
CA MET A 1 -20.61 0.59 10.90
C MET A 1 -20.35 1.95 10.25
N TRP A 2 -19.50 1.98 9.21
CA TRP A 2 -19.08 3.14 8.39
C TRP A 2 -18.10 4.16 9.03
N SER A 3 -16.79 3.86 9.07
CA SER A 3 -15.71 4.90 9.04
C SER A 3 -14.27 4.38 8.88
N ASP A 4 -14.00 3.08 8.76
CA ASP A 4 -12.63 2.58 8.57
C ASP A 4 -12.13 2.72 7.11
N ASN A 5 -12.35 3.85 6.43
CA ASN A 5 -11.65 4.16 5.18
C ASN A 5 -10.28 4.78 5.51
N ASN A 6 -9.49 4.06 6.30
CA ASN A 6 -8.12 4.46 6.63
C ASN A 6 -7.14 3.45 6.01
N TYR A 7 -5.87 3.82 5.94
CA TYR A 7 -4.83 2.95 5.42
C TYR A 7 -4.83 1.56 6.08
N SER A 8 -5.04 1.50 7.40
CA SER A 8 -4.93 0.25 8.16
C SER A 8 -5.94 -0.80 7.72
N SER A 9 -7.21 -0.44 7.50
CA SER A 9 -8.25 -1.39 7.10
C SER A 9 -8.01 -1.99 5.71
N VAL A 10 -7.64 -1.15 4.73
CA VAL A 10 -7.33 -1.58 3.36
C VAL A 10 -6.13 -2.50 3.37
N LEU A 11 -5.07 -2.13 4.08
CA LEU A 11 -3.85 -2.94 4.20
C LEU A 11 -4.14 -4.28 4.90
N LYS A 12 -4.93 -4.28 5.99
CA LYS A 12 -5.36 -5.53 6.66
C LYS A 12 -6.18 -6.43 5.74
N MET A 13 -7.11 -5.88 4.97
CA MET A 13 -7.90 -6.65 4.01
C MET A 13 -7.00 -7.33 2.98
N TYR A 14 -6.02 -6.61 2.43
CA TYR A 14 -5.08 -7.21 1.47
C TYR A 14 -4.14 -8.22 2.12
N LEU A 15 -3.59 -7.90 3.30
CA LEU A 15 -2.74 -8.82 4.05
C LEU A 15 -3.49 -10.10 4.42
N SER A 16 -4.81 -10.08 4.66
CA SER A 16 -5.59 -11.33 4.88
C SER A 16 -5.57 -12.32 3.70
N LYS A 17 -5.21 -11.86 2.48
CA LYS A 17 -5.20 -12.66 1.24
C LYS A 17 -3.79 -12.91 0.71
N TYR A 18 -2.80 -12.11 1.13
CA TYR A 18 -1.45 -12.10 0.60
C TYR A 18 -0.46 -12.01 1.75
N ASN A 19 0.58 -12.85 1.73
CA ASN A 19 1.54 -12.96 2.85
C ASN A 19 2.29 -11.65 3.13
N SER A 20 2.53 -10.86 2.07
CA SER A 20 3.23 -9.58 2.17
C SER A 20 2.70 -8.57 1.17
N LEU A 21 2.82 -7.28 1.51
CA LEU A 21 2.61 -6.15 0.61
C LEU A 21 3.88 -5.29 0.57
N LYS A 22 4.27 -4.85 -0.61
CA LYS A 22 5.36 -3.89 -0.81
C LYS A 22 4.77 -2.61 -1.39
N LEU A 23 4.90 -1.52 -0.64
CA LEU A 23 4.43 -0.19 -1.00
C LEU A 23 5.66 0.63 -1.40
N GLN A 24 5.67 1.15 -2.62
CA GLN A 24 6.68 2.13 -3.05
C GLN A 24 6.04 3.52 -3.02
N ILE A 25 6.62 4.41 -2.23
CA ILE A 25 6.15 5.78 -2.02
C ILE A 25 7.20 6.73 -2.60
N ASN A 26 6.77 7.65 -3.46
CA ASN A 26 7.66 8.64 -4.04
C ASN A 26 7.92 9.80 -3.05
N ASN A 27 8.84 10.69 -3.41
CA ASN A 27 9.17 11.87 -2.64
C ASN A 27 7.98 12.83 -2.42
N ASN A 28 6.94 12.78 -3.24
CA ASN A 28 5.72 13.58 -3.01
C ASN A 28 4.77 12.92 -1.99
N GLY A 29 5.17 11.81 -1.34
CA GLY A 29 4.34 11.04 -0.42
C GLY A 29 3.24 10.22 -1.09
N LEU A 30 3.26 10.10 -2.42
CA LEU A 30 2.27 9.33 -3.17
C LEU A 30 2.76 7.89 -3.34
N ILE A 31 1.85 6.94 -3.20
CA ILE A 31 2.10 5.54 -3.50
C ILE A 31 2.23 5.38 -5.02
N ALA A 32 3.45 5.19 -5.48
CA ALA A 32 3.81 5.01 -6.89
C ALA A 32 3.48 3.60 -7.38
N SER A 33 3.69 2.59 -6.53
CA SER A 33 3.37 1.20 -6.86
C SER A 33 3.04 0.38 -5.62
N VAL A 34 2.28 -0.68 -5.82
CA VAL A 34 2.06 -1.71 -4.81
C VAL A 34 2.27 -3.07 -5.44
N GLU A 35 3.01 -3.93 -4.76
CA GLU A 35 3.15 -5.35 -5.10
C GLU A 35 2.62 -6.21 -3.96
N LYS A 36 2.02 -7.34 -4.31
CA LYS A 36 1.55 -8.35 -3.36
C LYS A 36 2.28 -9.66 -3.56
N GLN A 37 2.66 -10.30 -2.46
CA GLN A 37 3.35 -11.57 -2.52
C GLN A 37 2.35 -12.73 -2.47
N LYS A 38 2.43 -13.63 -3.44
CA LYS A 38 1.65 -14.87 -3.50
C LYS A 38 2.57 -16.00 -3.94
N ASN A 39 2.62 -17.10 -3.19
CA ASN A 39 3.46 -18.27 -3.50
C ASN A 39 4.94 -17.91 -3.75
N GLY A 40 5.50 -17.01 -2.91
CA GLY A 40 6.89 -16.55 -3.02
C GLY A 40 7.15 -15.51 -4.12
N GLN A 41 6.20 -15.26 -5.02
CA GLN A 41 6.35 -14.33 -6.15
C GLN A 41 5.63 -13.01 -5.88
N TRP A 42 6.18 -11.92 -6.43
CA TRP A 42 5.61 -10.58 -6.33
C TRP A 42 4.78 -10.25 -7.58
N PHE A 43 3.58 -9.74 -7.36
CA PHE A 43 2.66 -9.32 -8.42
C PHE A 43 2.24 -7.88 -8.21
N SER A 44 2.36 -7.05 -9.25
CA SER A 44 1.88 -5.66 -9.21
C SER A 44 0.36 -5.61 -9.03
N ASP A 45 -0.12 -4.76 -8.13
CA ASP A 45 -1.52 -4.42 -7.98
C ASP A 45 -1.82 -3.07 -8.66
N ARG A 46 -2.68 -3.09 -9.66
CA ARG A 46 -3.01 -1.89 -10.46
C ARG A 46 -4.00 -0.96 -9.75
N ASN A 47 -4.80 -1.48 -8.82
CA ASN A 47 -5.91 -0.73 -8.21
C ASN A 47 -5.52 -0.16 -6.85
N LEU A 48 -4.75 -0.92 -6.07
CA LEU A 48 -4.40 -0.54 -4.71
C LEU A 48 -3.63 0.79 -4.59
N PRO A 49 -2.69 1.15 -5.48
CA PRO A 49 -2.07 2.48 -5.44
C PRO A 49 -3.10 3.61 -5.50
N ASN A 50 -4.10 3.50 -6.39
CA ASN A 50 -5.16 4.51 -6.54
C ASN A 50 -6.08 4.57 -5.33
N ILE A 51 -6.40 3.42 -4.73
CA ILE A 51 -7.21 3.36 -3.51
C ILE A 51 -6.47 4.04 -2.36
N LEU A 52 -5.20 3.71 -2.15
CA LEU A 52 -4.41 4.26 -1.05
C LEU A 52 -4.10 5.75 -1.24
N ASN A 53 -3.85 6.21 -2.46
CA ASN A 53 -3.65 7.64 -2.74
C ASN A 53 -4.91 8.49 -2.54
N LYS A 54 -6.12 7.91 -2.67
CA LYS A 54 -7.36 8.62 -2.29
C LYS A 54 -7.50 8.82 -0.79
N LEU A 55 -6.78 8.02 0.00
CA LEU A 55 -6.72 8.13 1.46
C LEU A 55 -5.51 8.97 1.92
N SER A 56 -4.61 9.34 1.00
CA SER A 56 -3.39 10.03 1.38
C SER A 56 -3.68 11.43 1.89
N THR A 57 -2.94 11.78 2.93
CA THR A 57 -2.78 13.14 3.38
C THR A 57 -1.44 13.62 2.84
N ASN A 58 -1.36 14.88 2.40
CA ASN A 58 -0.16 15.41 1.76
C ASN A 58 1.02 15.38 2.73
N PHE A 59 1.92 14.42 2.55
CA PHE A 59 3.19 14.33 3.25
C PHE A 59 4.32 14.43 2.24
N ASN A 60 5.18 15.43 2.37
CA ASN A 60 6.38 15.51 1.54
C ASN A 60 7.44 14.61 2.16
N LEU A 61 7.92 13.63 1.40
CA LEU A 61 9.04 12.78 1.78
C LEU A 61 10.26 13.28 1.02
N GLU A 62 11.31 13.74 1.70
CA GLU A 62 12.53 14.19 1.01
C GLU A 62 13.22 13.08 0.18
N LYS A 63 12.73 11.83 0.29
CA LYS A 63 13.26 10.63 -0.38
C LYS A 63 12.13 9.69 -0.76
N ASN A 64 12.39 8.85 -1.76
CA ASN A 64 11.52 7.71 -2.06
C ASN A 64 11.63 6.68 -0.92
N VAL A 65 10.51 6.12 -0.48
CA VAL A 65 10.42 5.14 0.61
C VAL A 65 9.82 3.84 0.10
N THR A 66 10.39 2.71 0.51
CA THR A 66 9.76 1.39 0.32
C THR A 66 9.39 0.81 1.67
N ILE A 67 8.13 0.43 1.84
CA ILE A 67 7.62 -0.23 3.04
C ILE A 67 7.19 -1.65 2.65
N ILE A 68 7.68 -2.66 3.36
CA ILE A 68 7.20 -4.03 3.25
C ILE A 68 6.43 -4.36 4.52
N LEU A 69 5.18 -4.73 4.35
CA LEU A 69 4.29 -5.20 5.41
C LEU A 69 4.14 -6.72 5.27
N GLN A 70 4.25 -7.42 6.39
CA GLN A 70 4.14 -8.88 6.48
C GLN A 70 3.11 -9.23 7.56
N GLN A 71 2.47 -10.39 7.44
CA GLN A 71 1.65 -10.95 8.52
C GLN A 71 2.50 -11.35 9.74
#